data_AF-A0A8B0SQX0-F1
#
_entry.id   AF-A0A8B0SQX0-F1
#
_cell.length_a   1.000
_cell.length_b   1.000
_cell.length_c   1.000
_cell.angle_alpha   90.00
_cell.angle_beta   90.00
_cell.angle_gamma   90.00
#
_symmetry.space_group_name_H-M   'P 1'
#
loop_
_entity.id
_entity.type
_entity.pdbx_description
1 polymer ?
#
loop_
_entity_poly.entity_id
_entity_poly.type
_entity_poly.pdbx_seq_one_letter_code
_entity_poly.pdbx_strand_id
1 'polypeptide(L)' 'MSSICVIDTSVFTNLLKVPGRNQNEAEVLRAYQEYAELGCKFILPIATIVETGNHIAQNGHRPAK' A
#
# COMPACT_ATOMS: atom_id res chain seq x y z
N MET A 1 3.61 24.33 6.14
CA MET A 1 3.52 23.78 4.76
C MET A 1 2.94 22.40 4.87
N SER A 2 1.93 22.04 4.07
CA SER A 2 1.41 20.67 4.02
C SER A 2 2.43 19.81 3.25
N SER A 3 2.96 18.77 3.88
CA SER A 3 3.88 17.83 3.25
C SER A 3 3.15 16.93 2.26
N ILE A 4 3.85 16.52 1.21
CA ILE A 4 3.36 15.56 0.23
C ILE A 4 4.01 14.21 0.52
N CYS A 5 3.20 13.18 0.70
CA CYS A 5 3.61 11.80 0.92
C CYS A 5 3.36 10.99 -0.35
N VAL A 6 4.39 10.40 -0.92
CA VAL A 6 4.24 9.48 -2.06
C VAL A 6 4.10 8.06 -1.51
N ILE A 7 3.04 7.37 -1.91
CA ILE A 7 2.76 6.00 -1.49
C ILE A 7 3.50 5.03 -2.40
N ASP A 8 4.38 4.22 -1.83
CA ASP A 8 5.05 3.11 -2.52
C ASP A 8 4.17 1.84 -2.56
N THR A 9 4.51 0.89 -3.45
CA THR A 9 3.87 -0.43 -3.56
C THR A 9 3.83 -1.18 -2.24
N SER A 10 4.94 -1.24 -1.50
CA SER A 10 4.97 -1.95 -0.22
C SER A 10 4.04 -1.33 0.83
N VAL A 11 3.94 0.00 0.87
CA VAL A 11 3.00 0.71 1.74
C VAL A 11 1.56 0.40 1.33
N PHE A 12 1.27 0.45 0.03
CA PHE A 12 -0.07 0.21 -0.48
C PHE A 12 -0.53 -1.24 -0.29
N THR A 13 0.36 -2.23 -0.46
CA THR A 13 0.03 -3.65 -0.18
C THR A 13 -0.28 -3.89 1.29
N ASN A 14 0.38 -3.19 2.20
CA ASN A 14 0.06 -3.23 3.63
C ASN A 14 -1.30 -2.57 3.93
N LEU A 15 -1.59 -1.40 3.35
CA LEU A 15 -2.88 -0.71 3.51
C LEU A 15 -4.06 -1.54 2.99
N LEU A 16 -3.87 -2.23 1.86
CA LEU A 16 -4.88 -3.11 1.26
C LEU A 16 -4.91 -4.53 1.85
N LYS A 17 -4.00 -4.86 2.78
CA LYS A 17 -3.86 -6.19 3.38
C LYS A 17 -3.68 -7.30 2.35
N VAL A 18 -2.85 -7.05 1.34
CA VAL A 18 -2.56 -8.05 0.28
C VAL A 18 -1.90 -9.28 0.92
N PRO A 19 -2.46 -10.50 0.74
CA PRO A 19 -1.93 -11.71 1.36
C PRO A 19 -0.44 -11.91 1.08
N GLY A 20 0.35 -12.21 2.11
CA GLY A 20 1.79 -12.43 1.99
C GLY A 20 2.62 -11.16 1.67
N ARG A 21 2.00 -9.97 1.64
CA ARG A 21 2.63 -8.67 1.36
C ARG A 21 2.20 -7.56 2.34
N ASN A 22 1.69 -7.94 3.52
CA ASN A 22 1.16 -7.04 4.55
C ASN A 22 1.83 -7.22 5.93
N GLN A 23 3.12 -7.54 5.98
CA GLN A 23 3.86 -7.86 7.22
C GLN A 23 3.95 -6.68 8.22
N ASN A 24 3.77 -5.44 7.74
CA ASN A 24 3.90 -4.20 8.52
C ASN A 24 2.56 -3.46 8.66
N GLU A 25 1.42 -4.15 8.50
CA GLU A 25 0.08 -3.55 8.43
C GLU A 25 -0.17 -2.54 9.56
N ALA A 26 0.05 -2.94 10.82
CA ALA A 26 -0.22 -2.10 11.98
C ALA A 26 0.64 -0.83 12.03
N GLU A 27 1.91 -0.94 11.65
CA GLU A 27 2.84 0.19 11.60
C GLU A 27 2.46 1.16 10.47
N VAL A 28 2.18 0.62 9.28
CA VAL A 28 1.79 1.40 8.11
C VAL A 28 0.46 2.13 8.34
N LEU A 29 -0.53 1.46 8.94
CA LEU A 29 -1.81 2.10 9.29
C LEU A 29 -1.62 3.26 10.28
N ARG A 30 -0.81 3.05 11.32
CA ARG A 30 -0.52 4.09 12.31
C ARG A 30 0.17 5.30 11.67
N ALA A 31 1.20 5.08 10.86
CA ALA A 31 1.91 6.15 10.17
C ALA A 31 1.00 6.89 9.17
N TYR A 32 0.16 6.17 8.43
CA TYR A 32 -0.81 6.78 7.51
C TYR A 32 -1.81 7.68 8.25
N GLN A 33 -2.32 7.23 9.40
CA GLN A 33 -3.21 8.02 10.25
C GLN A 33 -2.52 9.27 10.78
N GLU A 34 -1.30 9.14 11.33
CA GLU A 34 -0.51 10.26 11.82
C GLU A 34 -0.28 11.32 10.74
N TYR A 35 0.12 10.92 9.54
CA TYR A 35 0.33 11.85 8.42
C TYR A 35 -0.98 12.47 7.91
N ALA A 36 -2.10 11.73 7.95
CA ALA A 36 -3.41 12.28 7.62
C ALA A 36 -3.86 13.35 8.63
N GLU A 37 -3.64 13.11 9.93
CA GLU A 37 -3.94 14.07 11.02
C GLU A 37 -3.07 15.33 10.94
N LEU A 38 -1.80 15.19 10.53
CA LEU A 38 -0.90 16.31 10.25
C LEU A 38 -1.26 17.09 8.97
N GLY A 39 -2.30 16.66 8.25
CA GLY A 39 -2.79 17.34 7.05
C GLY A 39 -1.90 17.14 5.82
N CYS A 40 -1.14 16.04 5.76
CA CYS A 40 -0.35 15.68 4.58
C CYS A 40 -1.27 15.35 3.39
N LYS A 41 -0.76 15.59 2.17
CA LYS A 41 -1.40 15.14 0.93
C LYS A 41 -0.72 13.88 0.43
N PHE A 42 -1.51 12.87 0.07
CA PHE A 42 -0.98 11.61 -0.43
C PHE A 42 -1.07 11.57 -1.95
N ILE A 43 0.02 11.14 -2.60
CA ILE A 43 0.06 10.83 -4.03
C ILE A 43 0.21 9.33 -4.16
N LEU A 44 -0.66 8.72 -4.95
CA LEU A 44 -0.56 7.32 -5.35
C LEU A 44 -0.05 7.26 -6.81
N PRO A 45 1.21 6.90 -7.05
CA PRO A 45 1.75 6.76 -8.40
C PRO A 45 1.01 5.68 -9.19
N ILE A 46 0.89 5.88 -10.51
CA ILE A 46 0.31 4.87 -11.40
C ILE A 46 1.11 3.56 -11.35
N ALA A 47 2.45 3.64 -11.25
CA ALA A 47 3.32 2.46 -11.10
C ALA A 47 2.93 1.61 -9.88
N THR A 48 2.70 2.26 -8.73
CA THR A 48 2.25 1.62 -7.49
C THR A 48 0.93 0.88 -7.65
N ILE A 49 -0.02 1.46 -8.41
CA ILE A 49 -1.29 0.81 -8.73
C ILE A 49 -1.07 -0.45 -9.57
N VAL A 50 -0.26 -0.36 -10.62
CA VAL A 50 0.03 -1.49 -11.54
C VAL A 50 0.77 -2.63 -10.82
N GLU A 51 1.80 -2.31 -10.04
CA GLU A 51 2.59 -3.30 -9.30
C GLU A 51 1.75 -3.99 -8.21
N THR A 52 0.95 -3.23 -7.49
CA THR A 52 0.02 -3.78 -6.49
C THR A 52 -1.00 -4.71 -7.15
N GLY A 53 -1.54 -4.31 -8.30
CA GLY A 53 -2.43 -5.16 -9.11
C GLY A 53 -1.76 -6.48 -9.50
N ASN A 54 -0.50 -6.45 -9.94
CA ASN A 54 0.27 -7.65 -10.26
C ASN A 54 0.45 -8.57 -9.04
N HIS A 55 0.75 -8.02 -7.87
CA HIS A 55 0.85 -8.82 -6.64
C HIS A 55 -0.47 -9.48 -6.24
N ILE A 56 -1.60 -8.77 -6.38
CA ILE A 56 -2.93 -9.33 -6.13
C ILE A 56 -3.24 -10.46 -7.13
N ALA A 57 -2.97 -10.26 -8.42
CA ALA A 57 -3.21 -11.26 -9.46
C ALA A 57 -2.38 -12.54 -9.23
N GLN A 58 -1.11 -12.40 -8.84
CA GLN A 58 -0.23 -13.52 -8.53
C GLN A 58 -0.71 -14.31 -7.29
N ASN A 59 -1.29 -13.65 -6.29
CA ASN A 59 -1.90 -14.32 -5.14
C ASN A 59 -3.15 -15.15 -5.51
N GLY A 60 -3.89 -14.74 -6.55
CA GLY A 60 -5.00 -15.51 -7.10
C GLY A 60 -4.57 -16.71 -7.96
N HIS A 61 -3.30 -16.75 -8.39
CA HIS A 61 -2.78 -17.80 -9.25
C HIS A 61 -2.35 -19.04 -8.41
N ARG A 62 -3.34 -19.80 -7.92
CA ARG A 62 -3.09 -21.21 -7.64
C ARG A 62 -3.16 -21.97 -8.96
N PRO A 63 -2.08 -22.60 -9.46
CA PRO A 63 -2.25 -23.64 -10.47
C PRO A 63 -3.16 -24.70 -9.86
N ALA A 64 -4.26 -25.01 -10.53
CA ALA A 64 -5.13 -26.11 -10.14
C ALA A 64 -4.27 -27.38 -10.08
N LYS A 65 -4.17 -27.96 -8.88
CA LYS A 65 -3.67 -29.33 -8.71
C LYS A 65 -4.80 -30.29 -9.02
#